data_AF-A0A2L0UAN5-F1
#
_entry.id   AF-A0A2L0UAN5-F1
#
_cell.length_a   1.000
_cell.length_b   1.000
_cell.length_c   1.000
_cell.angle_alpha   90.00
_cell.angle_beta   90.00
_cell.angle_gamma   90.00
#
_symmetry.space_group_name_H-M   'P 1'
#
loop_
_entity.id
_entity.type
_entity.pdbx_description
1 polymer ?
#
loop_
_entity_poly.entity_id
_entity_poly.type
_entity_poly.pdbx_seq_one_letter_code
_entity_poly.pdbx_strand_id
1 'polypeptide(L)'
;MRGGPQRGLMIQAIAAAALTMDVITDRYLTSGGAASPEAVNKYLSGLGDLPSRESDRLADTVNDLGRKSPALPVPYLKEDTAGDSPEQSRRSLGASGAFLLSDSEQEQARIDAVTRTNLLDTPPEERFDRITHTAQRHFEVSTAIVTLIDDKRQFLKSGIGPVEQNMPRARSFCNTTIRTPSPLIVRDTFHDEHFRWNPLVLGEPFIRFYAGYPLRSPDGWIIGTLCVIDQHARTFSDADEHPLRRLAKITEHELAA
;
A
#
# COMPACT_ATOMS: atom_id res chain seq x y z
N MET A 1 1.63 25.00 -7.51
CA MET A 1 2.88 24.81 -8.29
C MET A 1 2.56 23.88 -9.46
N ARG A 2 2.27 24.43 -10.64
CA ARG A 2 1.92 23.64 -11.84
C ARG A 2 3.21 23.10 -12.47
N GLY A 3 3.27 21.80 -12.81
CA GLY A 3 4.40 21.18 -13.52
C GLY A 3 5.50 20.48 -12.70
N GLY A 4 5.42 20.49 -11.36
CA GLY A 4 6.45 19.88 -10.48
C GLY A 4 6.77 18.39 -10.74
N PRO A 5 5.77 17.50 -10.89
CA PRO A 5 6.02 16.07 -11.10
C PRO A 5 6.61 15.74 -12.47
N GLN A 6 6.11 16.37 -13.54
CA GLN A 6 6.58 16.16 -14.92
C GLN A 6 8.04 16.61 -15.07
N ARG A 7 8.40 17.79 -14.55
CA ARG A 7 9.77 18.30 -14.56
C ARG A 7 10.74 17.35 -13.86
N GLY A 8 10.37 16.81 -12.70
CA GLY A 8 11.20 15.85 -11.97
C GLY A 8 11.50 14.60 -12.78
N LEU A 9 10.48 14.06 -13.48
CA LEU A 9 10.64 12.90 -14.35
C LEU A 9 11.47 13.21 -15.60
N MET A 10 11.36 14.41 -16.17
CA MET A 10 12.24 14.83 -17.28
C MET A 10 13.71 14.82 -16.85
N ILE A 11 14.03 15.40 -15.68
CA ILE A 11 15.41 15.45 -15.18
C ILE A 11 15.96 14.03 -14.98
N GLN A 12 15.16 13.12 -14.43
CA GLN A 12 15.55 11.71 -14.28
C GLN A 12 15.75 11.01 -15.62
N ALA A 13 14.86 11.21 -16.59
CA ALA A 13 14.98 10.61 -17.92
C ALA A 13 16.20 11.14 -18.68
N ILE A 14 16.47 12.46 -18.59
CA ILE A 14 17.65 13.10 -19.15
C ILE A 14 18.93 12.52 -18.57
N ALA A 15 18.99 12.38 -17.24
CA ALA A 15 20.15 11.80 -16.54
C ALA A 15 20.36 10.33 -16.92
N ALA A 16 19.29 9.52 -16.95
CA ALA A 16 19.35 8.10 -17.28
C ALA A 16 19.73 7.82 -18.75
N ALA A 17 19.36 8.72 -19.67
CA ALA A 17 19.73 8.63 -21.08
C ALA A 17 21.03 9.39 -21.41
N ALA A 18 21.72 9.96 -20.41
CA ALA A 18 22.93 10.76 -20.56
C ALA A 18 22.81 11.86 -21.64
N LEU A 19 21.63 12.49 -21.71
CA LEU A 19 21.34 13.52 -22.71
C LEU A 19 21.93 14.87 -22.27
N THR A 20 22.58 15.56 -23.20
CA THR A 20 23.10 16.91 -22.96
C THR A 20 22.05 17.97 -23.28
N MET A 21 22.16 19.13 -22.63
CA MET A 21 21.27 20.26 -22.85
C MET A 21 21.26 20.72 -24.32
N ASP A 22 22.38 20.64 -25.02
CA ASP A 22 22.47 21.02 -26.43
C ASP A 22 21.61 20.09 -27.31
N VAL A 23 21.69 18.78 -27.09
CA VAL A 23 20.92 17.77 -27.85
C VAL A 23 19.42 17.91 -27.59
N ILE A 24 19.04 18.13 -26.34
CA ILE A 24 17.64 18.32 -25.94
C ILE A 24 17.09 19.60 -26.59
N THR A 25 17.82 20.70 -26.50
CA THR A 25 17.38 22.00 -27.00
C THR A 25 17.28 22.02 -28.52
N ASP A 26 18.27 21.46 -29.23
CA ASP A 26 18.27 21.35 -30.70
C ASP A 26 17.08 20.51 -31.18
N ARG A 27 16.83 19.35 -30.55
CA ARG A 27 15.71 18.49 -30.88
C ARG A 27 14.35 19.13 -30.58
N TYR A 28 14.25 19.86 -29.47
CA TYR A 28 13.03 20.55 -29.07
C TYR A 28 12.66 21.67 -30.06
N LEU A 29 13.65 22.49 -30.47
CA LEU A 29 13.44 23.55 -31.46
C LEU A 29 13.09 22.99 -32.84
N THR A 30 13.78 21.93 -33.29
CA THR A 30 13.46 21.25 -34.57
C THR A 30 12.11 20.54 -34.57
N SER A 31 11.58 20.21 -33.39
CA SER A 31 10.23 19.66 -33.21
C SER A 31 9.15 20.75 -33.05
N GLY A 32 9.50 22.01 -33.30
CA GLY A 32 8.59 23.15 -33.32
C GLY A 32 8.38 23.84 -31.97
N GLY A 33 9.24 23.56 -30.97
CA GLY A 33 9.23 24.26 -29.67
C GLY A 33 9.39 25.77 -29.83
N ALA A 34 8.58 26.55 -29.11
CA ALA A 34 8.56 28.01 -29.23
C ALA A 34 9.27 28.73 -28.07
N ALA A 35 9.65 28.02 -27.01
CA ALA A 35 10.39 28.61 -25.89
C ALA A 35 11.88 28.78 -26.21
N SER A 36 12.49 29.81 -25.64
CA SER A 36 13.94 30.03 -25.82
C SER A 36 14.76 28.95 -25.10
N PRO A 37 15.97 28.64 -25.58
CA PRO A 37 16.92 27.76 -24.89
C PRO A 37 17.11 28.10 -23.40
N GLU A 38 17.17 29.40 -23.09
CA GLU A 38 17.30 29.89 -21.72
C GLU A 38 16.07 29.57 -20.86
N ALA A 39 14.86 29.65 -21.43
CA ALA A 39 13.62 29.30 -20.73
C ALA A 39 13.54 27.79 -20.47
N VAL A 40 13.94 26.97 -21.45
CA VAL A 40 14.04 25.50 -21.29
C VAL A 40 15.05 25.13 -20.21
N ASN A 41 16.23 25.77 -20.21
CA ASN A 41 17.26 25.53 -19.20
C ASN A 41 16.81 25.94 -17.79
N LYS A 42 16.19 27.11 -17.65
CA LYS A 42 15.61 27.56 -16.38
C LYS A 42 14.54 26.59 -15.88
N TYR A 43 13.68 26.11 -16.77
CA TYR A 43 12.67 25.12 -16.42
C TYR A 43 13.27 23.82 -15.92
N LEU A 44 14.21 23.20 -16.65
CA LEU A 44 14.84 21.94 -16.25
C LEU A 44 15.70 22.08 -14.98
N SER A 45 16.28 23.27 -14.74
CA SER A 45 17.02 23.58 -13.51
C SER A 45 16.12 23.92 -12.31
N GLY A 46 14.80 23.97 -12.49
CA GLY A 46 13.85 24.35 -11.44
C GLY A 46 13.83 25.85 -11.11
N LEU A 47 14.48 26.68 -11.93
CA LEU A 47 14.62 28.13 -11.79
C LEU A 47 13.58 28.93 -12.59
N GLY A 48 12.61 28.25 -13.21
CA GLY A 48 11.53 28.87 -13.98
C GLY A 48 10.45 27.87 -14.37
N ASP A 49 9.38 28.39 -14.97
CA ASP A 49 8.23 27.61 -15.43
C ASP A 49 8.10 27.70 -16.97
N LEU A 50 7.61 26.63 -17.59
CA LEU A 50 7.20 26.61 -19.00
C LEU A 50 5.67 26.46 -19.10
N PRO A 51 5.03 27.07 -20.12
CA PRO A 51 3.63 26.79 -20.45
C PRO A 51 3.41 25.28 -20.72
N SER A 52 2.25 24.74 -20.34
CA SER A 52 1.96 23.29 -20.44
C SER A 52 2.23 22.70 -21.83
N ARG A 53 1.91 23.45 -22.90
CA ARG A 53 2.17 23.02 -24.28
C ARG A 53 3.66 22.87 -24.58
N GLU A 54 4.49 23.76 -24.02
CA GLU A 54 5.94 23.72 -24.23
C GLU A 54 6.60 22.67 -23.34
N SER A 55 6.12 22.46 -22.11
CA SER A 55 6.60 21.36 -21.26
C SER A 55 6.23 19.99 -21.84
N ASP A 56 5.04 19.82 -22.43
CA ASP A 56 4.66 18.56 -23.07
C ASP A 56 5.49 18.26 -24.31
N ARG A 57 5.78 19.27 -25.14
CA ARG A 57 6.70 19.12 -26.28
C ARG A 57 8.14 18.80 -25.84
N LEU A 58 8.57 19.37 -24.73
CA LEU A 58 9.86 19.02 -24.13
C LEU A 58 9.84 17.56 -23.62
N ALA A 59 8.72 17.08 -23.10
CA ALA A 59 8.54 15.69 -22.67
C ALA A 59 8.64 14.73 -23.87
N ASP A 60 7.94 15.05 -24.97
CA ASP A 60 8.05 14.33 -26.23
C ASP A 60 9.49 14.25 -26.72
N THR A 61 10.20 15.38 -26.68
CA THR A 61 11.60 15.46 -27.08
C THR A 61 12.49 14.53 -26.24
N VAL A 62 12.34 14.56 -24.91
CA VAL A 62 13.11 13.72 -23.99
C VAL A 62 12.78 12.24 -24.19
N ASN A 63 11.50 11.90 -24.34
CA ASN A 63 11.05 10.54 -24.59
C ASN A 63 11.58 10.01 -25.94
N ASP A 64 11.57 10.84 -26.98
CA ASP A 64 12.07 10.50 -28.31
C ASP A 64 13.58 10.25 -28.32
N LEU A 65 14.34 11.13 -27.68
CA LEU A 65 15.79 10.96 -27.52
C LEU A 65 16.12 9.75 -26.63
N GLY A 66 15.27 9.47 -25.65
CA GLY A 66 15.40 8.38 -24.68
C GLY A 66 15.02 6.99 -25.20
N ARG A 67 14.42 6.84 -26.40
CA ARG A 67 13.93 5.54 -26.93
C ARG A 67 14.98 4.42 -27.01
N LYS A 68 16.28 4.75 -26.93
CA LYS A 68 17.39 3.78 -26.92
C LYS A 68 17.89 3.38 -25.53
N SER A 69 17.33 3.95 -24.46
CA SER A 69 17.72 3.73 -23.06
C SER A 69 16.50 3.26 -22.24
N PRO A 70 16.65 2.37 -21.23
CA PRO A 70 15.53 1.84 -20.44
C PRO A 70 14.95 2.84 -19.41
N ALA A 71 15.01 4.15 -19.68
CA ALA A 71 14.52 5.18 -18.78
C ALA A 71 12.98 5.25 -18.78
N LEU A 72 12.39 5.50 -17.61
CA LEU A 72 10.94 5.65 -17.42
C LEU A 72 10.39 6.77 -18.31
N PRO A 73 9.28 6.55 -19.05
CA PRO A 73 8.71 7.57 -19.93
C PRO A 73 8.15 8.75 -19.13
N VAL A 74 8.42 9.97 -19.61
CA VAL A 74 7.92 11.21 -19.02
C VAL A 74 6.43 11.40 -19.39
N PRO A 75 5.53 11.55 -18.42
CA PRO A 75 4.09 11.74 -18.68
C PRO A 75 3.74 13.17 -19.09
N TYR A 76 2.62 13.35 -19.81
CA TYR A 76 2.09 14.64 -20.27
C TYR A 76 1.24 15.38 -19.21
N LEU A 77 1.27 16.71 -19.21
CA LEU A 77 0.33 17.57 -18.50
C LEU A 77 -0.93 17.76 -19.36
N LYS A 78 -1.85 16.78 -19.36
CA LYS A 78 -3.13 16.92 -20.07
C LYS A 78 -3.85 18.21 -19.66
N GLU A 79 -4.35 18.96 -20.66
CA GLU A 79 -5.30 20.07 -20.48
C GLU A 79 -6.52 19.57 -19.68
N ASP A 80 -6.96 20.39 -18.71
CA ASP A 80 -8.12 20.18 -17.84
C ASP A 80 -9.40 19.95 -18.67
N THR A 81 -9.69 18.71 -19.06
CA THR A 81 -11.04 18.30 -19.45
C THR A 81 -11.79 17.97 -18.17
N ALA A 82 -12.77 18.80 -17.83
CA ALA A 82 -13.70 18.60 -16.73
C ALA A 82 -14.26 17.16 -16.76
N GLY A 83 -13.89 16.33 -15.79
CA GLY A 83 -14.35 14.94 -15.74
C GLY A 83 -13.85 14.06 -14.59
N ASP A 84 -12.66 14.29 -14.04
CA ASP A 84 -12.19 13.57 -12.85
C ASP A 84 -11.31 14.47 -11.99
N SER A 85 -11.64 14.59 -10.70
CA SER A 85 -10.79 15.25 -9.71
C SER A 85 -9.40 14.57 -9.70
N PRO A 86 -8.30 15.32 -9.47
CA PRO A 86 -6.99 14.74 -9.17
C PRO A 86 -7.01 13.66 -8.07
N GLU A 87 -8.02 13.70 -7.19
CA GLU A 87 -8.29 12.66 -6.19
C GLU A 87 -8.84 11.37 -6.79
N GLN A 88 -9.71 11.43 -7.81
CA GLN A 88 -10.23 10.24 -8.52
C GLN A 88 -9.12 9.52 -9.29
N SER A 89 -8.22 10.27 -9.94
CA SER A 89 -7.05 9.71 -10.62
C SER A 89 -5.99 9.15 -9.65
N ARG A 90 -5.92 9.66 -8.41
CA ARG A 90 -5.07 9.09 -7.35
C ARG A 90 -5.68 7.82 -6.76
N ARG A 91 -7.01 7.80 -6.56
CA ARG A 91 -7.75 6.64 -6.05
C ARG A 91 -7.75 5.46 -7.03
N SER A 92 -7.69 5.70 -8.34
CA SER A 92 -7.65 4.62 -9.35
C SER A 92 -6.36 3.80 -9.34
N LEU A 93 -5.26 4.34 -8.80
CA LEU A 93 -3.99 3.60 -8.63
C LEU A 93 -3.98 2.67 -7.42
N GLY A 94 -5.01 2.74 -6.55
CA GLY A 94 -5.06 1.96 -5.31
C GLY A 94 -3.81 2.18 -4.45
N ALA A 95 -3.38 1.13 -3.75
CA ALA A 95 -2.17 1.15 -2.94
C ALA A 95 -0.88 1.34 -3.75
N SER A 96 -0.88 1.08 -5.06
CA SER A 96 0.28 1.33 -5.91
C SER A 96 0.59 2.82 -6.05
N GLY A 97 -0.41 3.68 -5.85
CA GLY A 97 -0.26 5.14 -5.82
C GLY A 97 0.05 5.73 -4.45
N ALA A 98 0.22 4.91 -3.40
CA ALA A 98 0.35 5.39 -2.02
C ALA A 98 1.53 6.37 -1.82
N PHE A 99 2.62 6.24 -2.59
CA PHE A 99 3.77 7.13 -2.54
C PHE A 99 3.48 8.60 -2.94
N LEU A 100 2.30 8.86 -3.52
CA LEU A 100 1.84 10.20 -3.89
C LEU A 100 1.01 10.88 -2.79
N LEU A 101 0.80 10.21 -1.66
CA LEU A 101 -0.07 10.61 -0.56
C LEU A 101 0.74 10.80 0.73
N SER A 102 0.34 11.76 1.55
CA SER A 102 0.81 11.87 2.94
C SER A 102 0.36 10.66 3.78
N ASP A 103 1.01 10.44 4.92
CA ASP A 103 0.65 9.32 5.82
C ASP A 103 -0.83 9.35 6.24
N SER A 104 -1.39 10.54 6.51
CA SER A 104 -2.81 10.69 6.85
C SER A 104 -3.74 10.35 5.67
N GLU A 105 -3.35 10.72 4.45
CA GLU A 105 -4.13 10.41 3.25
C GLU A 105 -4.05 8.92 2.91
N GLN A 106 -2.89 8.29 3.10
CA GLN A 106 -2.74 6.84 2.94
C GLN A 106 -3.61 6.08 3.95
N GLU A 107 -3.61 6.50 5.21
CA GLU A 107 -4.46 5.87 6.23
C GLU A 107 -5.94 6.07 5.92
N GLN A 108 -6.35 7.26 5.47
CA GLN A 108 -7.73 7.51 5.07
C GLN A 108 -8.12 6.64 3.87
N ALA A 109 -7.27 6.52 2.85
CA ALA A 109 -7.53 5.67 1.69
C ALA A 109 -7.63 4.18 2.07
N ARG A 110 -6.81 3.73 3.04
CA ARG A 110 -6.90 2.38 3.60
C ARG A 110 -8.21 2.16 4.36
N ILE A 111 -8.67 3.13 5.17
CA ILE A 111 -9.97 3.08 5.85
C ILE A 111 -11.11 3.05 4.83
N ASP A 112 -11.05 3.88 3.79
CA ASP A 112 -12.04 3.87 2.69
C ASP A 112 -12.06 2.51 1.96
N ALA A 113 -10.90 1.84 1.84
CA ALA A 113 -10.82 0.49 1.31
C ALA A 113 -11.47 -0.56 2.23
N VAL A 114 -11.33 -0.43 3.56
CA VAL A 114 -12.04 -1.28 4.52
C VAL A 114 -13.54 -1.11 4.35
N THR A 115 -14.03 0.15 4.32
CA THR A 115 -15.45 0.47 4.19
C THR A 115 -16.05 -0.09 2.90
N ARG A 116 -15.32 -0.01 1.78
CA ARG A 116 -15.78 -0.55 0.48
C ARG A 116 -15.97 -2.07 0.45
N THR A 117 -15.43 -2.81 1.41
CA THR A 117 -15.72 -4.25 1.50
C THR A 117 -17.18 -4.53 1.87
N ASN A 118 -17.87 -3.58 2.52
CA ASN A 118 -19.20 -3.77 3.10
C ASN A 118 -19.27 -4.96 4.10
N LEU A 119 -18.14 -5.34 4.70
CA LEU A 119 -18.07 -6.46 5.64
C LEU A 119 -18.07 -6.01 7.11
N LEU A 120 -17.88 -4.72 7.40
CA LEU A 120 -17.97 -4.21 8.77
C LEU A 120 -19.39 -4.34 9.32
N ASP A 121 -19.51 -4.72 10.59
CA ASP A 121 -20.79 -4.90 11.30
C ASP A 121 -21.78 -5.86 10.63
N THR A 122 -21.28 -6.75 9.78
CA THR A 122 -22.08 -7.80 9.16
C THR A 122 -22.06 -9.09 10.00
N PRO A 123 -23.07 -9.95 9.87
CA PRO A 123 -23.06 -11.27 10.52
C PRO A 123 -21.86 -12.14 10.12
N PRO A 124 -21.56 -13.18 10.90
CA PRO A 124 -20.61 -14.23 10.49
C PRO A 124 -21.00 -14.85 9.15
N GLU A 125 -20.01 -15.26 8.36
CA GLU A 125 -20.23 -15.91 7.07
C GLU A 125 -19.35 -17.17 6.95
N GLU A 126 -19.96 -18.28 6.52
CA GLU A 126 -19.32 -19.60 6.48
C GLU A 126 -18.00 -19.61 5.69
N ARG A 127 -17.92 -18.79 4.62
CA ARG A 127 -16.69 -18.67 3.80
C ARG A 127 -15.46 -18.24 4.60
N PHE A 128 -15.63 -17.35 5.58
CA PHE A 128 -14.53 -16.93 6.47
C PHE A 128 -14.33 -17.91 7.63
N ASP A 129 -15.42 -18.49 8.16
CA ASP A 129 -15.37 -19.46 9.26
C ASP A 129 -14.61 -20.74 8.89
N ARG A 130 -14.75 -21.20 7.64
CA ARG A 130 -13.97 -22.32 7.12
C ARG A 130 -12.48 -22.04 7.14
N ILE A 131 -12.07 -20.81 6.89
CA ILE A 131 -10.66 -20.41 6.85
C ILE A 131 -10.10 -20.37 8.27
N THR A 132 -10.77 -19.70 9.21
CA THR A 132 -10.31 -19.63 10.61
C THR A 132 -10.25 -21.00 11.25
N HIS A 133 -11.24 -21.86 11.00
CA HIS A 133 -11.23 -23.24 11.48
C HIS A 133 -10.09 -24.07 10.87
N THR A 134 -9.81 -23.91 9.57
CA THR A 134 -8.68 -24.59 8.90
C THR A 134 -7.36 -24.11 9.48
N ALA A 135 -7.18 -22.80 9.67
CA ALA A 135 -5.98 -22.23 10.27
C ALA A 135 -5.77 -22.76 11.70
N GLN A 136 -6.80 -22.70 12.54
CA GLN A 136 -6.72 -23.17 13.92
C GLN A 136 -6.27 -24.63 14.01
N ARG A 137 -6.90 -25.51 13.21
CA ARG A 137 -6.54 -26.94 13.19
C ARG A 137 -5.16 -27.21 12.61
N HIS A 138 -4.81 -26.53 11.52
CA HIS A 138 -3.53 -26.77 10.85
C HIS A 138 -2.34 -26.37 11.71
N PHE A 139 -2.45 -25.23 12.41
CA PHE A 139 -1.39 -24.74 13.30
C PHE A 139 -1.52 -25.26 14.74
N GLU A 140 -2.57 -26.04 15.03
CA GLU A 140 -2.89 -26.58 16.35
C GLU A 140 -2.90 -25.52 17.45
N VAL A 141 -3.39 -24.32 17.13
CA VAL A 141 -3.42 -23.16 18.04
C VAL A 141 -4.75 -23.04 18.76
N SER A 142 -4.79 -22.31 19.88
CA SER A 142 -6.05 -22.03 20.58
C SER A 142 -6.98 -21.10 19.80
N THR A 143 -6.42 -20.15 19.03
CA THR A 143 -7.20 -19.08 18.39
C THR A 143 -6.77 -18.85 16.94
N ALA A 144 -7.74 -18.64 16.05
CA ALA A 144 -7.52 -18.10 14.72
C ALA A 144 -8.62 -17.08 14.35
N ILE A 145 -8.23 -15.95 13.76
CA ILE A 145 -9.16 -14.85 13.44
C ILE A 145 -8.88 -14.22 12.08
N VAL A 146 -9.95 -13.83 11.39
CA VAL A 146 -9.94 -12.91 10.25
C VAL A 146 -10.48 -11.58 10.74
N THR A 147 -9.68 -10.51 10.60
CA THR A 147 -10.02 -9.19 11.13
C THR A 147 -9.93 -8.12 10.07
N LEU A 148 -10.83 -7.14 10.13
CA LEU A 148 -10.73 -5.87 9.42
C LEU A 148 -10.39 -4.76 10.40
N ILE A 149 -9.53 -3.82 10.01
CA ILE A 149 -9.05 -2.75 10.89
C ILE A 149 -9.57 -1.41 10.39
N ASP A 150 -10.56 -0.82 11.08
CA ASP A 150 -11.11 0.50 10.76
C ASP A 150 -10.36 1.62 11.52
N ASP A 151 -10.94 2.82 11.61
CA ASP A 151 -10.35 3.97 12.31
C ASP A 151 -10.29 3.78 13.84
N LYS A 152 -11.18 2.98 14.43
CA LYS A 152 -11.41 2.90 15.88
C LYS A 152 -11.10 1.54 16.48
N ARG A 153 -11.37 0.46 15.75
CA ARG A 153 -11.41 -0.91 16.26
C ARG A 153 -10.86 -1.93 15.28
N GLN A 154 -10.61 -3.10 15.85
CA GLN A 154 -10.48 -4.35 15.14
C GLN A 154 -11.85 -5.01 15.11
N PHE A 155 -12.44 -5.10 13.92
CA PHE A 155 -13.65 -5.88 13.69
C PHE A 155 -13.27 -7.31 13.31
N LEU A 156 -13.82 -8.32 14.01
CA LEU A 156 -13.55 -9.73 13.69
C LEU A 156 -14.63 -10.19 12.72
N LYS A 157 -14.24 -10.41 11.46
CA LYS A 157 -15.15 -10.97 10.46
C LYS A 157 -15.40 -12.46 10.69
N SER A 158 -14.40 -13.15 11.22
CA SER A 158 -14.51 -14.53 11.70
C SER A 158 -13.49 -14.76 12.81
N GLY A 159 -13.82 -15.62 13.76
CA GLY A 159 -12.91 -15.99 14.84
C GLY A 159 -13.32 -17.25 15.56
N ILE A 160 -12.32 -18.02 15.96
CA ILE A 160 -12.45 -19.20 16.83
C ILE A 160 -11.42 -19.10 17.95
N GLY A 161 -11.80 -19.54 19.16
CA GLY A 161 -10.98 -19.44 20.38
C GLY A 161 -11.31 -18.24 21.28
N PRO A 162 -10.56 -18.03 22.37
CA PRO A 162 -10.77 -16.92 23.31
C PRO A 162 -10.42 -15.57 22.67
N VAL A 163 -11.41 -14.94 22.02
CA VAL A 163 -11.28 -13.63 21.36
C VAL A 163 -12.46 -12.73 21.63
N GLU A 164 -12.17 -11.46 21.92
CA GLU A 164 -13.19 -10.43 22.05
C GLU A 164 -13.49 -9.78 20.70
N GLN A 165 -14.78 -9.53 20.46
CA GLN A 165 -15.26 -8.76 19.32
C GLN A 165 -15.01 -7.25 19.54
N ASN A 166 -14.79 -6.50 18.46
CA ASN A 166 -14.71 -5.03 18.46
C ASN A 166 -13.64 -4.43 19.39
N MET A 167 -12.49 -5.08 19.51
CA MET A 167 -11.39 -4.62 20.34
C MET A 167 -10.85 -3.25 19.87
N PRO A 168 -10.50 -2.32 20.78
CA PRO A 168 -9.86 -1.06 20.40
C PRO A 168 -8.59 -1.30 19.57
N ARG A 169 -8.50 -0.62 18.42
CA ARG A 169 -7.40 -0.81 17.45
C ARG A 169 -6.02 -0.63 18.07
N ALA A 170 -5.88 0.33 18.98
CA ALA A 170 -4.61 0.64 19.63
C ALA A 170 -4.04 -0.53 20.46
N ARG A 171 -4.85 -1.50 20.87
CA ARG A 171 -4.41 -2.65 21.68
C ARG A 171 -4.01 -3.85 20.82
N SER A 172 -4.42 -3.90 19.56
CA SER A 172 -4.33 -5.13 18.78
C SER A 172 -2.97 -5.35 18.13
N PHE A 173 -2.56 -6.62 18.08
CA PHE A 173 -1.41 -7.06 17.29
C PHE A 173 -1.67 -6.83 15.80
N CYS A 174 -2.91 -7.04 15.35
CA CYS A 174 -3.31 -6.85 13.96
C CYS A 174 -3.07 -5.42 13.47
N ASN A 175 -3.24 -4.40 14.32
CA ASN A 175 -2.91 -3.02 14.00
C ASN A 175 -1.42 -2.83 13.68
N THR A 176 -0.53 -3.62 14.31
CA THR A 176 0.90 -3.60 13.99
C THR A 176 1.17 -4.36 12.69
N THR A 177 0.54 -5.51 12.51
CA THR A 177 0.66 -6.34 11.29
C THR A 177 0.31 -5.57 10.02
N ILE A 178 -0.76 -4.75 10.03
CA ILE A 178 -1.19 -4.02 8.82
C ILE A 178 -0.23 -2.89 8.39
N ARG A 179 0.77 -2.54 9.21
CA ARG A 179 1.71 -1.44 8.91
C ARG A 179 2.74 -1.82 7.85
N THR A 180 2.93 -3.10 7.59
CA THR A 180 3.92 -3.58 6.62
C THR A 180 3.31 -4.66 5.73
N PRO A 181 3.84 -4.87 4.51
CA PRO A 181 3.39 -5.94 3.64
C PRO A 181 3.87 -7.34 4.08
N SER A 182 4.67 -7.43 5.14
CA SER A 182 5.26 -8.67 5.65
C SER A 182 4.45 -9.25 6.80
N PRO A 183 4.45 -10.58 7.01
CA PRO A 183 3.84 -11.16 8.19
C PRO A 183 4.53 -10.69 9.47
N LEU A 184 3.75 -10.58 10.55
CA LEU A 184 4.26 -10.34 11.89
C LEU A 184 4.26 -11.66 12.66
N ILE A 185 5.45 -12.13 13.04
CA ILE A 185 5.64 -13.38 13.78
C ILE A 185 6.27 -13.07 15.14
N VAL A 186 5.54 -13.34 16.22
CA VAL A 186 5.97 -13.20 17.61
C VAL A 186 5.89 -14.58 18.26
N ARG A 187 7.05 -15.22 18.41
CA ARG A 187 7.17 -16.60 18.92
C ARG A 187 6.89 -16.69 20.42
N ASP A 188 7.30 -15.66 21.15
CA ASP A 188 7.02 -15.47 22.57
C ASP A 188 6.92 -13.97 22.89
N THR A 189 5.73 -13.51 23.23
CA THR A 189 5.45 -12.10 23.54
C THR A 189 6.18 -11.59 24.78
N PHE A 190 6.59 -12.46 25.71
CA PHE A 190 7.35 -12.04 26.89
C PHE A 190 8.78 -11.62 26.58
N HIS A 191 9.35 -12.17 25.51
CA HIS A 191 10.68 -11.81 25.04
C HIS A 191 10.65 -10.73 23.96
N ASP A 192 9.46 -10.35 23.49
CA ASP A 192 9.30 -9.31 22.47
C ASP A 192 9.25 -7.92 23.11
N GLU A 193 10.11 -7.00 22.63
CA GLU A 193 10.21 -5.64 23.19
C GLU A 193 8.97 -4.78 22.92
N HIS A 194 8.27 -5.04 21.83
CA HIS A 194 7.11 -4.29 21.39
C HIS A 194 5.83 -4.77 22.07
N PHE A 195 5.76 -6.06 22.43
CA PHE A 195 4.53 -6.68 22.92
C PHE A 195 4.54 -7.11 24.39
N ARG A 196 5.71 -7.22 25.06
CA ARG A 196 5.76 -7.73 26.45
C ARG A 196 4.88 -6.95 27.45
N TRP A 197 4.63 -5.68 27.18
CA TRP A 197 3.79 -4.80 28.01
C TRP A 197 2.37 -4.63 27.49
N ASN A 198 1.98 -5.34 26.42
CA ASN A 198 0.66 -5.23 25.85
C ASN A 198 -0.41 -5.77 26.84
N PRO A 199 -1.56 -5.09 27.02
CA PRO A 199 -2.63 -5.59 27.89
C PRO A 199 -3.11 -7.02 27.61
N LEU A 200 -3.09 -7.46 26.34
CA LEU A 200 -3.49 -8.81 25.92
C LEU A 200 -2.44 -9.88 26.25
N VAL A 201 -1.23 -9.45 26.60
CA VAL A 201 -0.09 -10.30 26.97
C VAL A 201 0.00 -10.46 28.48
N LEU A 202 -0.30 -9.38 29.21
CA LEU A 202 -0.27 -9.29 30.67
C LEU A 202 -1.60 -9.71 31.33
N GLY A 203 -2.72 -9.48 30.66
CA GLY A 203 -4.07 -9.88 31.07
C GLY A 203 -4.69 -10.83 30.05
N GLU A 204 -5.96 -11.18 30.26
CA GLU A 204 -6.69 -12.04 29.33
C GLU A 204 -6.64 -11.48 27.89
N PRO A 205 -6.42 -12.34 26.88
CA PRO A 205 -6.40 -13.80 26.95
C PRO A 205 -4.98 -14.39 27.15
N PHE A 206 -4.02 -13.62 27.68
CA PHE A 206 -2.63 -14.03 27.96
C PHE A 206 -1.87 -14.51 26.72
N ILE A 207 -1.93 -13.74 25.63
CA ILE A 207 -1.27 -14.06 24.35
C ILE A 207 0.22 -14.27 24.57
N ARG A 208 0.73 -15.46 24.21
CA ARG A 208 2.17 -15.79 24.16
C ARG A 208 2.70 -15.92 22.75
N PHE A 209 1.91 -16.45 21.83
CA PHE A 209 2.28 -16.60 20.44
C PHE A 209 1.32 -15.82 19.54
N TYR A 210 1.87 -15.17 18.52
CA TYR A 210 1.11 -14.52 17.46
C TYR A 210 1.82 -14.72 16.12
N ALA A 211 1.09 -15.18 15.10
CA ALA A 211 1.53 -15.09 13.71
C ALA A 211 0.39 -14.51 12.88
N GLY A 212 0.62 -13.34 12.28
CA GLY A 212 -0.37 -12.62 11.49
C GLY A 212 0.11 -12.30 10.10
N TYR A 213 -0.76 -12.54 9.12
CA TYR A 213 -0.52 -12.22 7.73
C TYR A 213 -1.42 -11.05 7.30
N PRO A 214 -0.88 -9.98 6.70
CA PRO A 214 -1.68 -8.86 6.22
C PRO A 214 -2.60 -9.28 5.08
N LEU A 215 -3.85 -8.78 5.10
CA LEU A 215 -4.85 -9.02 4.06
C LEU A 215 -5.08 -7.76 3.24
N ARG A 216 -5.07 -7.90 1.92
CA ARG A 216 -5.26 -6.81 0.98
C ARG A 216 -6.68 -6.76 0.41
N SER A 217 -7.17 -5.53 0.21
CA SER A 217 -8.31 -5.27 -0.66
C SER A 217 -7.95 -5.49 -2.14
N PRO A 218 -8.95 -5.56 -3.04
CA PRO A 218 -8.72 -5.70 -4.49
C PRO A 218 -7.82 -4.60 -5.08
N ASP A 219 -7.84 -3.40 -4.52
CA ASP A 219 -6.99 -2.27 -4.92
C ASP A 219 -5.68 -2.19 -4.12
N GLY A 220 -5.33 -3.25 -3.39
CA GLY A 220 -4.00 -3.49 -2.83
C GLY A 220 -3.75 -2.92 -1.44
N TRP A 221 -4.70 -2.19 -0.85
CA TRP A 221 -4.57 -1.63 0.50
C TRP A 221 -4.62 -2.74 1.54
N ILE A 222 -3.77 -2.66 2.57
CA ILE A 222 -3.77 -3.63 3.66
C ILE A 222 -4.92 -3.27 4.62
N ILE A 223 -6.01 -4.00 4.57
CA ILE A 223 -7.26 -3.66 5.27
C ILE A 223 -7.49 -4.51 6.52
N GLY A 224 -6.73 -5.59 6.69
CA GLY A 224 -7.01 -6.58 7.71
C GLY A 224 -5.89 -7.59 7.93
N THR A 225 -6.18 -8.63 8.70
CA THR A 225 -5.24 -9.73 8.97
C THR A 225 -5.95 -11.06 9.05
N LEU A 226 -5.27 -12.12 8.62
CA LEU A 226 -5.52 -13.48 9.10
C LEU A 226 -4.42 -13.78 10.12
N CYS A 227 -4.78 -14.12 11.35
CA CYS A 227 -3.77 -14.49 12.34
C CYS A 227 -4.16 -15.70 13.17
N VAL A 228 -3.12 -16.37 13.67
CA VAL A 228 -3.17 -17.49 14.60
C VAL A 228 -2.48 -17.09 15.89
N ILE A 229 -3.07 -17.46 17.02
CA ILE A 229 -2.73 -16.94 18.34
C ILE A 229 -2.75 -18.09 19.34
N ASP A 230 -1.82 -18.09 20.29
CA ASP A 230 -1.80 -19.08 21.37
C ASP A 230 -1.38 -18.47 22.72
N GLN A 231 -1.80 -19.12 23.81
CA GLN A 231 -1.39 -18.84 25.19
C GLN A 231 -0.03 -19.49 25.53
N HIS A 232 0.54 -20.27 24.63
CA HIS A 232 1.87 -20.86 24.79
C HIS A 232 2.82 -20.34 23.71
N ALA A 233 4.11 -20.19 24.06
CA ALA A 233 5.14 -19.86 23.09
C ALA A 233 5.24 -20.97 22.04
N ARG A 234 5.53 -20.60 20.79
CA ARG A 234 5.62 -21.58 19.69
C ARG A 234 6.83 -21.34 18.81
N THR A 235 7.37 -22.43 18.27
CA THR A 235 8.22 -22.38 17.10
C THR A 235 7.37 -22.04 15.89
N PHE A 236 7.87 -21.20 15.01
CA PHE A 236 7.23 -20.87 13.75
C PHE A 236 8.32 -20.61 12.72
N SER A 237 8.45 -21.52 11.76
CA SER A 237 9.49 -21.54 10.74
C SER A 237 8.98 -20.95 9.43
N ASP A 238 9.88 -20.73 8.47
CA ASP A 238 9.51 -20.30 7.12
C ASP A 238 8.58 -21.34 6.45
N ALA A 239 8.70 -22.62 6.80
CA ALA A 239 7.81 -23.67 6.31
C ALA A 239 6.37 -23.52 6.84
N ASP A 240 6.22 -23.01 8.07
CA ASP A 240 4.91 -22.71 8.69
C ASP A 240 4.28 -21.44 8.13
N GLU A 241 5.10 -20.50 7.64
CA GLU A 241 4.60 -19.28 7.00
C GLU A 241 3.87 -19.58 5.68
N HIS A 242 4.33 -20.57 4.91
CA HIS A 242 3.75 -20.95 3.62
C HIS A 242 2.25 -21.28 3.69
N PRO A 243 1.77 -22.16 4.57
CA PRO A 243 0.33 -22.43 4.72
C PRO A 243 -0.43 -21.21 5.22
N LEU A 244 0.13 -20.40 6.12
CA LEU A 244 -0.55 -19.20 6.63
C LEU A 244 -0.75 -18.18 5.50
N ARG A 245 0.29 -17.95 4.69
CA ARG A 245 0.24 -17.12 3.50
C ARG A 245 -0.80 -17.61 2.50
N ARG A 246 -0.88 -18.92 2.27
CA ARG A 246 -1.87 -19.52 1.37
C ARG A 246 -3.30 -19.27 1.87
N LEU A 247 -3.55 -19.48 3.15
CA LEU A 247 -4.86 -19.20 3.75
C LEU A 247 -5.21 -17.72 3.67
N ALA A 248 -4.24 -16.83 3.90
CA ALA A 248 -4.42 -15.39 3.75
C ALA A 248 -4.79 -15.01 2.30
N LYS A 249 -4.16 -15.63 1.29
CA LYS A 249 -4.54 -15.43 -0.13
C LYS A 249 -5.95 -15.90 -0.45
N ILE A 250 -6.38 -17.01 0.13
CA ILE A 250 -7.78 -17.45 0.01
C ILE A 250 -8.70 -16.42 0.68
N THR A 251 -8.33 -15.91 1.85
CA THR A 251 -9.11 -14.84 2.51
C THR A 251 -9.20 -13.59 1.65
N GLU A 252 -8.12 -13.14 1.02
CA GLU A 252 -8.13 -11.99 0.09
C GLU A 252 -9.09 -12.19 -1.07
N HIS A 253 -9.19 -13.42 -1.61
CA HIS A 253 -10.17 -13.73 -2.65
C HIS A 253 -11.61 -13.64 -2.12
N GLU A 254 -11.88 -14.14 -0.91
CA GLU A 254 -13.21 -14.03 -0.28
C GLU A 254 -13.59 -12.59 0.08
N LEU A 255 -12.61 -11.72 0.38
CA LEU A 255 -12.83 -10.29 0.60
C LEU A 255 -13.27 -9.54 -0.67
N ALA A 256 -12.99 -10.11 -1.85
CA ALA A 256 -13.30 -9.51 -3.15
C ALA A 256 -14.62 -10.01 -3.77
N ALA A 257 -15.25 -11.02 -3.15
CA ALA A 257 -16.43 -11.73 -3.66
C ALA A 257 -17.74 -11.18 -3.08
#